data_AF-A0A9N9T4Q4-F1
#
_entry.id   AF-A0A9N9T4Q4-F1
#
_cell.length_a   1.000
_cell.length_b   1.000
_cell.length_c   1.000
_cell.angle_alpha   90.00
_cell.angle_beta   90.00
_cell.angle_gamma   90.00
#
_symmetry.space_group_name_H-M   'P 1'
#
loop_
_entity.id
_entity.type
_entity.pdbx_description
1 polymer ?
#
loop_
_entity_poly.entity_id
_entity_poly.type
_entity_poly.pdbx_seq_one_letter_code
_entity_poly.pdbx_strand_id
1 'polypeptide(L)'
;MRVDLLTSSFASYTALVIHTLSDPIEGFTDNFNGPNGLITAVGTDNMTIADFYKGKNVFITGGTGFLGQALIEKLLRSCPDVGTIYLLLRSKKNDTARQRIEKLKNLPVRLSESDRKLLIDNVNIIYHSAASVRFDDFLKDAILLNVRGTREVAKLALELKNISVLVHISTTYCNCDRFLIEEKLYPSHGNWEEAIRLAEECDEQILKVLSEKYISPMPNTYTYAKQLGEQVINDMCNKKIPTMIVRPSIGEYIS
;
A
#
# COMPACT_ATOMS: atom_id res chain seq x y z
N MET A 1 -6.61 12.62 31.54
CA MET A 1 -5.82 11.38 31.58
C MET A 1 -4.44 11.71 31.05
N ARG A 2 -3.41 11.58 31.88
CA ARG A 2 -2.02 11.94 31.58
C ARG A 2 -1.41 10.78 30.80
N VAL A 3 -0.99 11.00 29.56
CA VAL A 3 -0.21 10.02 28.79
C VAL A 3 1.16 10.64 28.59
N ASP A 4 2.08 10.22 29.46
CA ASP A 4 3.50 10.45 29.27
C ASP A 4 4.01 9.42 28.24
N LEU A 5 4.56 9.90 27.12
CA LEU A 5 5.41 9.11 26.22
C LEU A 5 6.72 9.88 26.01
N LEU A 6 7.70 9.56 26.85
CA LEU A 6 9.11 9.88 26.64
C LEU A 6 9.63 8.99 25.50
N THR A 7 10.07 9.56 24.37
CA THR A 7 11.50 9.65 23.96
C THR A 7 11.66 10.19 22.54
N SER A 8 12.33 11.34 22.48
CA SER A 8 13.24 11.91 21.46
C SER A 8 13.45 11.26 20.08
N SER A 9 13.54 12.19 19.10
CA SER A 9 14.26 12.13 17.82
C SER A 9 13.76 11.13 16.79
N PHE A 10 13.39 11.64 15.61
CA PHE A 10 13.12 10.90 14.38
C PHE A 10 14.16 9.79 14.14
N ALA A 11 13.86 8.59 14.61
CA ALA A 11 14.46 7.35 14.17
C ALA A 11 13.41 6.63 13.33
N SER A 12 13.79 6.23 12.13
CA SER A 12 12.97 5.58 11.11
C SER A 12 12.23 4.33 11.62
N TYR A 13 11.00 4.47 12.10
CA TYR A 13 10.13 3.35 12.46
C TYR A 13 9.07 3.10 11.39
N THR A 14 8.89 1.84 10.99
CA THR A 14 7.70 1.41 10.24
C THR A 14 6.52 1.36 11.20
N ALA A 15 5.53 2.23 11.02
CA ALA A 15 4.28 2.16 11.78
C ALA A 15 3.35 1.11 11.15
N LEU A 16 2.78 0.22 11.98
CA LEU A 16 1.80 -0.78 11.58
C LEU A 16 0.49 -0.49 12.31
N VAL A 17 -0.60 -0.39 11.55
CA VAL A 17 -1.93 -0.11 12.12
C VAL A 17 -2.89 -1.22 11.74
N ILE A 18 -3.50 -1.86 12.75
CA ILE A 18 -4.54 -2.90 12.60
C ILE A 18 -5.85 -2.41 13.24
N HIS A 19 -7.00 -2.69 12.62
CA HIS A 19 -8.31 -2.40 13.19
C HIS A 19 -8.59 -3.20 14.47
N THR A 20 -9.06 -2.55 15.54
CA THR A 20 -9.61 -3.21 16.73
C THR A 20 -11.13 -3.43 16.58
N LEU A 21 -11.62 -4.59 17.03
CA LEU A 21 -13.04 -5.01 16.99
C LEU A 21 -13.95 -4.31 18.02
N SER A 22 -13.39 -3.52 18.93
CA SER A 22 -14.13 -2.82 20.00
C SER A 22 -13.60 -1.41 20.22
N ASP A 23 -14.52 -0.47 20.45
CA ASP A 23 -14.23 0.95 20.59
C ASP A 23 -13.51 1.25 21.91
N PRO A 24 -12.50 2.15 21.91
CA PRO A 24 -11.78 2.51 23.13
C PRO A 24 -12.57 3.44 24.08
N ILE A 25 -13.65 4.09 23.60
CA ILE A 25 -14.46 5.03 24.39
C ILE A 25 -15.93 4.98 23.95
N GLU A 26 -16.85 4.93 24.91
CA GLU A 26 -18.30 4.96 24.70
C GLU A 26 -18.74 6.32 24.11
N GLY A 27 -19.40 6.30 22.94
CA GLY A 27 -19.81 7.51 22.18
C GLY A 27 -19.00 7.77 20.89
N PHE A 28 -18.09 6.88 20.53
CA PHE A 28 -17.33 6.94 19.28
C PHE A 28 -18.16 6.41 18.10
N THR A 29 -18.90 7.28 17.40
CA THR A 29 -19.64 6.88 16.18
C THR A 29 -18.74 6.98 14.95
N ASP A 30 -18.05 5.90 14.59
CA ASP A 30 -17.55 5.71 13.22
C ASP A 30 -17.67 4.23 12.84
N ASN A 31 -18.85 3.87 12.32
CA ASN A 31 -19.13 2.55 11.77
C ASN A 31 -18.29 2.43 10.53
N PHE A 32 -17.19 1.75 10.73
CA PHE A 32 -16.15 1.62 9.76
C PHE A 32 -15.39 2.94 9.51
N ASN A 33 -14.07 2.96 9.69
CA ASN A 33 -13.31 3.04 8.46
C ASN A 33 -13.50 4.35 7.65
N GLY A 34 -13.33 5.50 8.30
CA GLY A 34 -13.14 6.78 7.63
C GLY A 34 -11.66 7.07 7.31
N PRO A 35 -11.36 7.81 6.23
CA PRO A 35 -10.01 8.29 5.86
C PRO A 35 -9.22 9.00 6.96
N ASN A 36 -9.84 9.38 8.08
CA ASN A 36 -9.17 9.96 9.24
C ASN A 36 -8.10 9.02 9.82
N GLY A 37 -8.36 7.72 9.99
CA GLY A 37 -7.38 6.80 10.61
C GLY A 37 -6.08 6.65 9.78
N LEU A 38 -6.20 6.69 8.46
CA LEU A 38 -5.08 6.72 7.51
C LEU A 38 -4.21 7.98 7.61
N ILE A 39 -4.78 9.04 8.17
CA ILE A 39 -4.22 10.39 8.20
C ILE A 39 -3.76 10.75 9.63
N THR A 40 -4.43 10.26 10.67
CA THR A 40 -4.05 10.44 12.08
C THR A 40 -2.74 9.74 12.43
N ALA A 41 -2.44 8.60 11.80
CA ALA A 41 -1.20 7.86 12.06
C ALA A 41 0.09 8.60 11.60
N VAL A 42 -0.04 9.75 10.91
CA VAL A 42 1.08 10.55 10.42
C VAL A 42 1.31 11.83 11.25
N GLY A 43 0.44 12.16 12.21
CA GLY A 43 0.57 13.32 13.08
C GLY A 43 1.33 13.00 14.37
N THR A 44 2.30 13.84 14.74
CA THR A 44 2.95 13.83 16.08
C THR A 44 2.79 15.21 16.74
N ASP A 45 2.77 15.22 18.08
CA ASP A 45 2.63 16.31 19.05
C ASP A 45 2.10 17.68 18.56
N ASN A 46 0.89 18.03 19.02
CA ASN A 46 0.17 19.31 18.81
C ASN A 46 -0.11 19.76 17.37
N MET A 47 0.35 19.02 16.35
CA MET A 47 0.09 19.33 14.94
C MET A 47 -1.24 18.72 14.50
N THR A 48 -2.12 19.49 13.86
CA THR A 48 -3.33 18.92 13.27
C THR A 48 -2.98 18.14 12.00
N ILE A 49 -3.89 17.24 11.61
CA ILE A 49 -3.86 16.59 10.30
C ILE A 49 -3.68 17.61 9.16
N ALA A 50 -4.47 18.69 9.17
CA ALA A 50 -4.44 19.70 8.11
C ALA A 50 -3.07 20.39 8.04
N ASP A 51 -2.47 20.68 9.20
CA ASP A 51 -1.12 21.23 9.26
C ASP A 51 -0.09 20.27 8.66
N PHE A 52 -0.22 18.96 8.91
CA PHE A 52 0.71 17.98 8.32
C PHE A 52 0.65 17.99 6.79
N TYR A 53 -0.52 18.12 6.15
CA TYR A 53 -0.62 18.13 4.68
C TYR A 53 -0.39 19.50 4.04
N LYS A 54 -0.33 20.57 4.83
CA LYS A 54 -0.18 21.94 4.33
C LYS A 54 1.04 22.07 3.41
N GLY A 55 0.79 22.45 2.16
CA GLY A 55 1.78 22.62 1.10
C GLY A 55 2.45 21.34 0.61
N LYS A 56 2.11 20.16 1.14
CA LYS A 56 2.72 18.89 0.74
C LYS A 56 2.05 18.33 -0.51
N ASN A 57 2.86 17.88 -1.46
CA ASN A 57 2.37 17.21 -2.65
C ASN A 57 2.22 15.70 -2.40
N VAL A 58 1.10 15.13 -2.85
CA VAL A 58 0.70 13.75 -2.56
C VAL A 58 0.66 12.96 -3.86
N PHE A 59 1.34 11.82 -3.93
CA PHE A 59 1.25 10.87 -5.03
C PHE A 59 0.40 9.66 -4.61
N ILE A 60 -0.66 9.38 -5.37
CA ILE A 60 -1.60 8.29 -5.07
C ILE A 60 -1.60 7.30 -6.23
N THR A 61 -1.32 6.04 -5.90
CA THR A 61 -1.54 4.91 -6.81
C THR A 61 -2.85 4.22 -6.44
N GLY A 62 -3.61 3.77 -7.46
CA GLY A 62 -4.92 3.16 -7.22
C GLY A 62 -6.01 4.18 -6.86
N GLY A 63 -5.82 5.46 -7.22
CA GLY A 63 -6.77 6.54 -6.95
C GLY A 63 -8.18 6.34 -7.53
N THR A 64 -8.35 5.45 -8.53
CA THR A 64 -9.64 5.10 -9.11
C THR A 64 -10.36 3.94 -8.41
N GLY A 65 -9.74 3.33 -7.40
CA GLY A 65 -10.38 2.34 -6.54
C GLY A 65 -11.13 3.01 -5.38
N PHE A 66 -11.99 2.24 -4.70
CA PHE A 66 -12.81 2.72 -3.57
C PHE A 66 -12.00 3.49 -2.51
N LEU A 67 -10.94 2.89 -1.98
CA LEU A 67 -10.07 3.54 -0.97
C LEU A 67 -9.36 4.78 -1.53
N GLY A 68 -8.94 4.74 -2.80
CA GLY A 68 -8.28 5.86 -3.45
C GLY A 68 -9.20 7.08 -3.59
N GLN A 69 -10.44 6.86 -4.00
CA GLN A 69 -11.44 7.93 -4.13
C GLN A 69 -11.82 8.51 -2.77
N ALA A 70 -12.04 7.68 -1.76
CA ALA A 70 -12.33 8.13 -0.40
C ALA A 70 -11.16 8.93 0.20
N LEU A 71 -9.92 8.51 -0.04
CA LEU A 71 -8.74 9.27 0.37
C LEU A 71 -8.67 10.64 -0.31
N ILE A 72 -8.90 10.70 -1.63
CA ILE A 72 -8.89 11.97 -2.38
C ILE A 72 -9.98 12.92 -1.87
N GLU A 73 -11.22 12.44 -1.72
CA GLU A 73 -12.33 13.21 -1.14
C GLU A 73 -11.93 13.80 0.21
N LYS A 74 -11.35 12.97 1.09
CA LYS A 74 -10.97 13.40 2.42
C LYS A 74 -9.89 14.47 2.40
N LEU A 75 -8.83 14.26 1.61
CA LEU A 75 -7.74 15.22 1.50
C LEU A 75 -8.28 16.57 1.05
N LEU A 76 -9.14 16.59 0.03
CA LEU A 76 -9.75 17.83 -0.47
C LEU A 76 -10.68 18.49 0.55
N ARG A 77 -11.44 17.70 1.32
CA ARG A 77 -12.39 18.23 2.32
C ARG A 77 -11.74 18.70 3.62
N SER A 78 -10.71 17.98 4.09
CA SER A 78 -10.14 18.16 5.43
C SER A 78 -8.76 18.81 5.44
N CYS A 79 -8.09 18.87 4.28
CA CYS A 79 -6.76 19.48 4.12
C CYS A 79 -6.82 20.52 2.98
N PRO A 80 -7.50 21.66 3.17
CA PRO A 80 -7.72 22.65 2.10
C PRO A 80 -6.42 23.23 1.53
N ASP A 81 -5.36 23.24 2.33
CA ASP A 81 -4.03 23.74 1.94
C ASP A 81 -3.10 22.61 1.43
N VAL A 82 -3.62 21.42 1.10
CA VAL A 82 -2.80 20.36 0.47
C VAL A 82 -2.22 20.88 -0.85
N GLY A 83 -0.99 20.47 -1.17
CA GLY A 83 -0.36 20.82 -2.44
C GLY A 83 -0.97 20.07 -3.62
N THR A 84 -0.15 19.72 -4.59
CA THR A 84 -0.57 18.97 -5.78
C THR A 84 -0.82 17.51 -5.44
N ILE A 85 -1.99 16.99 -5.83
CA ILE A 85 -2.30 15.56 -5.80
C ILE A 85 -2.01 14.96 -7.19
N TYR A 86 -0.97 14.14 -7.26
CA TYR A 86 -0.59 13.38 -8.45
C TYR A 86 -1.27 12.00 -8.42
N LEU A 87 -2.00 11.66 -9.48
CA LEU A 87 -2.70 10.38 -9.60
C LEU A 87 -2.06 9.50 -10.67
N LEU A 88 -1.67 8.29 -10.30
CA LEU A 88 -1.31 7.27 -11.27
C LEU A 88 -2.57 6.57 -11.78
N LEU A 89 -3.01 6.97 -12.97
CA LEU A 89 -4.13 6.35 -13.67
C LEU A 89 -3.65 5.18 -14.53
N ARG A 90 -4.34 4.04 -14.42
CA ARG A 90 -4.20 2.94 -15.39
C ARG A 90 -5.34 3.01 -16.38
N SER A 91 -5.06 2.86 -17.66
CA SER A 91 -6.10 2.71 -18.69
C SER A 91 -6.96 1.47 -18.39
N LYS A 92 -8.30 1.56 -18.47
CA LYS A 92 -9.23 0.42 -18.34
C LYS A 92 -9.88 0.05 -19.68
N LYS A 93 -9.97 -1.27 -19.90
CA LYS A 93 -10.81 -2.11 -20.80
C LYS A 93 -10.94 -1.73 -22.29
N ASN A 94 -10.04 -2.29 -23.11
CA ASN A 94 -10.36 -2.99 -24.39
C ASN A 94 -9.24 -3.94 -24.88
N ASP A 95 -8.27 -4.29 -24.02
CA ASP A 95 -7.09 -5.05 -24.44
C ASP A 95 -7.25 -6.56 -24.31
N THR A 96 -6.75 -7.28 -25.32
CA THR A 96 -6.62 -8.74 -25.40
C THR A 96 -5.65 -9.29 -24.34
N ALA A 97 -5.70 -10.59 -24.01
CA ALA A 97 -4.78 -11.23 -23.05
C ALA A 97 -3.30 -11.02 -23.42
N ARG A 98 -2.96 -11.06 -24.70
CA ARG A 98 -1.59 -10.80 -25.21
C ARG A 98 -1.16 -9.35 -25.02
N GLN A 99 -2.08 -8.40 -25.21
CA GLN A 99 -1.85 -6.97 -24.90
C GLN A 99 -1.81 -6.71 -23.39
N ARG A 100 -2.54 -7.49 -22.57
CA ARG A 100 -2.39 -7.44 -21.11
C ARG A 100 -1.01 -7.94 -20.70
N ILE A 101 -0.50 -9.02 -21.29
CA ILE A 101 0.85 -9.54 -21.03
C ILE A 101 1.94 -8.56 -21.51
N GLU A 102 1.78 -7.90 -22.66
CA GLU A 102 2.67 -6.80 -23.10
C GLU A 102 2.59 -5.57 -22.19
N LYS A 103 1.39 -5.22 -21.69
CA LYS A 103 1.20 -4.17 -20.68
C LYS A 103 1.69 -4.59 -19.30
N LEU A 104 1.69 -5.89 -18.99
CA LEU A 104 2.30 -6.46 -17.80
C LEU A 104 3.81 -6.40 -17.94
N LYS A 105 4.42 -6.76 -19.08
CA LYS A 105 5.86 -6.51 -19.34
C LYS A 105 6.23 -5.02 -19.19
N ASN A 106 5.28 -4.12 -19.46
CA ASN A 106 5.33 -2.68 -19.20
C ASN A 106 4.61 -2.26 -17.88
N LEU A 107 4.94 -2.96 -16.80
CA LEU A 107 4.35 -2.86 -15.45
C LEU A 107 4.08 -1.42 -14.91
N PRO A 108 3.22 -1.30 -13.87
CA PRO A 108 2.38 -0.13 -13.54
C PRO A 108 3.07 1.21 -13.28
N VAL A 109 4.40 1.30 -13.19
CA VAL A 109 5.12 2.54 -12.86
C VAL A 109 6.22 2.83 -13.87
N ARG A 110 6.01 2.56 -15.16
CA ARG A 110 6.87 3.15 -16.19
C ARG A 110 6.42 4.57 -16.46
N LEU A 111 6.72 5.45 -15.51
CA LEU A 111 6.60 6.89 -15.68
C LEU A 111 7.54 7.33 -16.82
N SER A 112 7.13 8.34 -17.59
CA SER A 112 8.09 9.01 -18.46
C SER A 112 9.23 9.59 -17.62
N GLU A 113 10.43 9.75 -18.18
CA GLU A 113 11.55 10.36 -17.44
C GLU A 113 11.19 11.75 -16.89
N SER A 114 10.39 12.51 -17.64
CA SER A 114 9.85 13.81 -17.20
C SER A 114 8.89 13.68 -16.02
N ASP A 115 7.92 12.75 -16.06
CA ASP A 115 6.97 12.55 -14.96
C ASP A 115 7.70 12.02 -13.73
N ARG A 116 8.65 11.09 -13.92
CA ARG A 116 9.46 10.53 -12.85
C ARG A 116 10.26 11.62 -12.15
N LYS A 117 10.92 12.49 -12.91
CA LYS A 117 11.67 13.63 -12.38
C LYS A 117 10.75 14.62 -11.65
N LEU A 118 9.58 14.91 -12.21
CA LEU A 118 8.56 15.75 -11.57
C LEU A 118 8.18 15.20 -10.19
N LEU A 119 7.90 13.89 -10.10
CA LEU A 119 7.55 13.27 -8.83
C LEU A 119 8.74 13.31 -7.85
N ILE A 120 9.95 12.96 -8.28
CA ILE A 120 11.18 12.99 -7.47
C ILE A 120 11.42 14.37 -6.84
N ASP A 121 11.21 15.42 -7.62
CA ASP A 121 11.49 16.79 -7.19
C ASP A 121 10.40 17.36 -6.28
N ASN A 122 9.13 16.94 -6.46
CA ASN A 122 8.00 17.63 -5.84
C ASN A 122 7.21 16.80 -4.81
N VAL A 123 7.19 15.47 -4.88
CA VAL A 123 6.33 14.65 -4.00
C VAL A 123 6.88 14.55 -2.59
N ASN A 124 5.99 14.67 -1.61
CA ASN A 124 6.29 14.49 -0.20
C ASN A 124 5.66 13.22 0.38
N ILE A 125 4.45 12.86 -0.07
CA ILE A 125 3.69 11.76 0.52
C ILE A 125 3.29 10.78 -0.58
N ILE A 126 3.54 9.50 -0.39
CA ILE A 126 3.06 8.46 -1.30
C ILE A 126 1.98 7.62 -0.61
N TYR A 127 0.84 7.47 -1.27
CA TYR A 127 -0.15 6.46 -0.94
C TYR A 127 -0.14 5.34 -1.99
N HIS A 128 0.34 4.17 -1.56
CA HIS A 128 0.35 2.97 -2.38
C HIS A 128 -0.85 2.07 -2.06
N SER A 129 -1.98 2.36 -2.71
CA SER A 129 -3.21 1.53 -2.64
C SER A 129 -3.44 0.67 -3.88
N ALA A 130 -2.53 0.73 -4.86
CA ALA A 130 -2.66 0.09 -6.17
C ALA A 130 -2.53 -1.44 -6.13
N ALA A 131 -3.48 -2.11 -5.47
CA ALA A 131 -3.62 -3.55 -5.48
C ALA A 131 -4.80 -4.02 -6.33
N SER A 132 -4.63 -5.17 -6.98
CA SER A 132 -5.81 -5.95 -7.40
C SER A 132 -6.35 -6.65 -6.16
N VAL A 133 -7.63 -6.48 -5.87
CA VAL A 133 -8.33 -7.14 -4.75
C VAL A 133 -9.08 -8.40 -5.20
N ARG A 134 -8.79 -8.87 -6.41
CA ARG A 134 -9.39 -10.09 -6.95
C ARG A 134 -8.71 -11.31 -6.34
N PHE A 135 -9.50 -12.12 -5.64
CA PHE A 135 -9.04 -13.34 -5.00
C PHE A 135 -8.81 -14.49 -5.98
N ASP A 136 -9.29 -14.35 -7.22
CA ASP A 136 -9.23 -15.31 -8.32
C ASP A 136 -8.19 -14.94 -9.40
N ASP A 137 -7.39 -13.89 -9.18
CA ASP A 137 -6.30 -13.55 -10.10
C ASP A 137 -5.25 -14.68 -10.15
N PHE A 138 -4.75 -14.97 -11.36
CA PHE A 138 -3.62 -15.88 -11.52
C PHE A 138 -2.41 -15.40 -10.73
N LEU A 139 -1.63 -16.34 -10.19
CA LEU A 139 -0.45 -16.03 -9.37
C LEU A 139 0.49 -15.03 -10.06
N LYS A 140 0.72 -15.20 -11.37
CA LYS A 140 1.51 -14.26 -12.18
C LYS A 140 1.02 -12.83 -12.06
N ASP A 141 -0.26 -12.62 -12.30
CA ASP A 141 -0.88 -11.29 -12.26
C ASP A 141 -0.85 -10.70 -10.85
N ALA A 142 -1.15 -11.52 -9.84
CA ALA A 142 -1.11 -11.11 -8.45
C ALA A 142 0.30 -10.65 -8.03
N ILE A 143 1.35 -11.39 -8.40
CA ILE A 143 2.74 -11.03 -8.10
C ILE A 143 3.18 -9.78 -8.86
N LEU A 144 2.93 -9.71 -10.17
CA LEU A 144 3.32 -8.56 -10.97
C LEU A 144 2.62 -7.29 -10.48
N LEU A 145 1.31 -7.34 -10.23
CA LEU A 145 0.56 -6.16 -9.80
C LEU A 145 0.85 -5.74 -8.37
N ASN A 146 0.89 -6.68 -7.42
CA ASN A 146 0.93 -6.35 -5.99
C ASN A 146 2.34 -6.42 -5.38
N VAL A 147 3.26 -7.21 -5.94
CA VAL A 147 4.62 -7.34 -5.39
C VAL A 147 5.59 -6.49 -6.20
N ARG A 148 5.67 -6.73 -7.52
CA ARG A 148 6.55 -5.93 -8.38
C ARG A 148 6.09 -4.48 -8.49
N GLY A 149 4.78 -4.23 -8.54
CA GLY A 149 4.24 -2.86 -8.47
C GLY A 149 4.69 -2.12 -7.20
N THR A 150 4.64 -2.80 -6.04
CA THR A 150 5.14 -2.25 -4.77
C THR A 150 6.64 -2.01 -4.81
N ARG A 151 7.44 -2.90 -5.41
CA ARG A 151 8.88 -2.71 -5.60
C ARG A 151 9.19 -1.42 -6.38
N GLU A 152 8.48 -1.17 -7.47
CA GLU A 152 8.72 0.05 -8.27
C GLU A 152 8.32 1.33 -7.53
N VAL A 153 7.24 1.29 -6.74
CA VAL A 153 6.86 2.42 -5.87
C VAL A 153 7.90 2.62 -4.75
N ALA A 154 8.42 1.55 -4.16
CA ALA A 154 9.49 1.61 -3.16
C ALA A 154 10.77 2.24 -3.74
N LYS A 155 11.16 1.86 -4.97
CA LYS A 155 12.29 2.50 -5.68
C LYS A 155 12.07 4.00 -5.88
N LEU A 156 10.90 4.40 -6.36
CA LEU A 156 10.56 5.82 -6.52
C LEU A 156 10.61 6.57 -5.18
N ALA A 157 10.04 5.98 -4.13
CA ALA A 157 10.01 6.55 -2.79
C ALA A 157 11.42 6.82 -2.23
N LEU A 158 12.36 5.90 -2.47
CA LEU A 158 13.76 6.03 -2.07
C LEU A 158 14.52 7.13 -2.82
N GLU A 159 14.01 7.57 -3.97
CA GLU A 159 14.63 8.63 -4.78
C GLU A 159 14.00 10.01 -4.56
N LEU A 160 12.84 10.08 -3.90
CA LEU A 160 12.17 11.36 -3.61
C LEU A 160 13.06 12.23 -2.71
N LYS A 161 13.21 13.50 -3.08
CA LYS A 161 14.07 14.44 -2.33
C LYS A 161 13.50 14.85 -0.98
N ASN A 162 12.17 14.86 -0.85
CA ASN A 162 11.47 15.47 0.28
C ASN A 162 10.37 14.55 0.86
N ILE A 163 10.65 13.24 0.93
CA ILE A 163 9.68 12.27 1.43
C ILE A 163 9.37 12.47 2.91
N SER A 164 8.10 12.75 3.20
CA SER A 164 7.53 12.77 4.55
C SER A 164 7.07 11.39 4.99
N VAL A 165 6.42 10.61 4.12
CA VAL A 165 6.01 9.23 4.40
C VAL A 165 5.65 8.45 3.13
N LEU A 166 5.99 7.16 3.12
CA LEU A 166 5.41 6.15 2.22
C LEU A 166 4.34 5.35 2.97
N VAL A 167 3.08 5.46 2.55
CA VAL A 167 1.96 4.69 3.10
C VAL A 167 1.63 3.52 2.16
N HIS A 168 1.86 2.30 2.61
CA HIS A 168 1.50 1.08 1.90
C HIS A 168 0.18 0.52 2.44
N ILE A 169 -0.79 0.31 1.56
CA ILE A 169 -2.07 -0.31 1.91
C ILE A 169 -1.98 -1.81 1.70
N SER A 170 -1.94 -2.55 2.80
CA SER A 170 -1.99 -4.00 2.85
C SER A 170 -3.42 -4.49 3.11
N THR A 171 -3.62 -5.50 3.96
CA THR A 171 -4.91 -6.04 4.36
C THR A 171 -4.78 -6.83 5.67
N THR A 172 -5.81 -6.87 6.51
CA THR A 172 -5.79 -7.71 7.74
C THR A 172 -5.63 -9.20 7.45
N TYR A 173 -5.98 -9.65 6.23
CA TYR A 173 -5.90 -11.05 5.81
C TYR A 173 -4.50 -11.49 5.35
N CYS A 174 -3.48 -10.62 5.37
CA CYS A 174 -2.13 -10.94 4.87
C CYS A 174 -1.34 -11.91 5.77
N ASN A 175 -1.84 -12.18 6.99
CA ASN A 175 -1.25 -13.12 7.94
C ASN A 175 -2.31 -14.08 8.51
N CYS A 176 -3.27 -14.49 7.67
CA CYS A 176 -4.39 -15.36 8.06
C CYS A 176 -3.99 -16.82 8.36
N ASP A 177 -2.73 -17.18 8.15
CA ASP A 177 -2.10 -18.41 8.62
C ASP A 177 -1.85 -18.40 10.15
N ARG A 178 -2.13 -17.27 10.81
CA ARG A 178 -1.87 -17.05 12.24
C ARG A 178 -3.17 -16.81 13.00
N PHE A 179 -3.21 -17.31 14.23
CA PHE A 179 -4.38 -17.18 15.11
C PHE A 179 -4.46 -15.81 15.80
N LEU A 180 -3.31 -15.20 16.07
CA LEU A 180 -3.18 -13.88 16.68
C LEU A 180 -2.26 -13.02 15.82
N ILE A 181 -2.75 -11.86 15.38
CA ILE A 181 -2.01 -10.91 14.55
C ILE A 181 -1.79 -9.64 15.35
N GLU A 182 -0.59 -9.51 15.91
CA GLU A 182 -0.08 -8.27 16.54
C GLU A 182 0.36 -7.24 15.49
N GLU A 183 0.50 -5.98 15.91
CA GLU A 183 1.04 -4.86 15.11
C GLU A 183 2.56 -4.96 14.92
N LYS A 184 3.01 -6.07 14.31
CA LYS A 184 4.38 -6.30 13.90
C LYS A 184 4.48 -6.83 12.48
N LEU A 185 5.68 -6.71 11.92
CA LEU A 185 6.03 -7.34 10.66
C LEU A 185 6.28 -8.82 10.90
N TYR A 186 5.67 -9.65 10.05
CA TYR A 186 5.88 -11.09 10.07
C TYR A 186 6.71 -11.48 8.84
N PRO A 187 7.65 -12.43 8.97
CA PRO A 187 8.30 -13.02 7.82
C PRO A 187 7.26 -13.59 6.84
N SER A 188 7.44 -13.33 5.55
CA SER A 188 6.59 -13.87 4.49
C SER A 188 6.89 -15.35 4.21
N HIS A 189 5.90 -16.08 3.66
CA HIS A 189 6.03 -17.48 3.24
C HIS A 189 6.83 -17.69 1.93
N GLY A 190 7.59 -16.68 1.51
CA GLY A 190 8.36 -16.73 0.27
C GLY A 190 9.29 -15.53 0.12
N ASN A 191 10.24 -15.64 -0.80
CA ASN A 191 11.11 -14.55 -1.19
C ASN A 191 10.44 -13.76 -2.33
N TRP A 192 10.28 -12.45 -2.14
CA TRP A 192 9.57 -11.60 -3.10
C TRP A 192 10.36 -11.38 -4.40
N GLU A 193 11.69 -11.40 -4.37
CA GLU A 193 12.54 -11.31 -5.57
C GLU A 193 12.36 -12.54 -6.44
N GLU A 194 12.39 -13.72 -5.81
CA GLU A 194 12.16 -15.00 -6.49
C GLU A 194 10.75 -15.08 -7.07
N ALA A 195 9.74 -14.65 -6.30
CA ALA A 195 8.37 -14.61 -6.78
C ALA A 195 8.24 -13.73 -8.04
N ILE A 196 8.90 -12.56 -8.05
CA ILE A 196 8.93 -11.70 -9.23
C ILE A 196 9.62 -12.39 -10.40
N ARG A 197 10.80 -12.99 -10.18
CA ARG A 197 11.55 -13.71 -11.21
C ARG A 197 10.69 -14.80 -11.86
N LEU A 198 10.06 -15.64 -11.04
CA LEU A 198 9.17 -16.70 -11.51
C LEU A 198 7.97 -16.14 -12.29
N ALA A 199 7.36 -15.05 -11.82
CA ALA A 199 6.26 -14.42 -12.54
C ALA A 199 6.68 -13.84 -13.91
N GLU A 200 7.90 -13.32 -14.03
CA GLU A 200 8.44 -12.75 -15.28
C GLU A 200 8.88 -13.83 -16.27
N GLU A 201 9.55 -14.88 -15.80
CA GLU A 201 10.27 -15.85 -16.64
C GLU A 201 9.54 -17.17 -16.84
N CYS A 202 8.73 -17.61 -15.88
CA CYS A 202 8.07 -18.92 -15.95
C CYS A 202 6.92 -18.91 -16.96
N ASP A 203 6.73 -20.04 -17.63
CA ASP A 203 5.56 -20.30 -18.46
C ASP A 203 4.28 -20.20 -17.62
N GLU A 204 3.26 -19.57 -18.18
CA GLU A 204 2.01 -19.28 -17.49
C GLU A 204 1.24 -20.55 -17.09
N GLN A 205 1.26 -21.59 -17.93
CA GLN A 205 0.58 -22.85 -17.63
C GLN A 205 1.30 -23.60 -16.50
N ILE A 206 2.64 -23.61 -16.53
CA ILE A 206 3.44 -24.21 -15.45
C ILE A 206 3.16 -23.50 -14.13
N LEU A 207 3.22 -22.17 -14.10
CA LEU A 207 3.00 -21.41 -12.88
C LEU A 207 1.57 -21.60 -12.35
N LYS A 208 0.59 -21.73 -13.24
CA LYS A 208 -0.81 -22.03 -12.86
C LYS A 208 -0.95 -23.38 -12.16
N VAL A 209 -0.29 -24.42 -12.68
CA VAL A 209 -0.31 -25.76 -12.05
C VAL A 209 0.38 -25.75 -10.68
N LEU A 210 1.46 -24.97 -10.54
CA LEU A 210 2.22 -24.89 -9.29
C LEU A 210 1.67 -23.89 -8.28
N SER A 211 0.65 -23.10 -8.65
CA SER A 211 0.18 -21.95 -7.86
C SER A 211 -0.23 -22.33 -6.44
N GLU A 212 -1.02 -23.39 -6.27
CA GLU A 212 -1.49 -23.84 -4.95
C GLU A 212 -0.34 -24.20 -4.01
N LYS A 213 0.68 -24.91 -4.53
CA LYS A 213 1.86 -25.27 -3.75
C LYS A 213 2.70 -24.05 -3.39
N TYR A 214 2.76 -23.07 -4.29
CA TYR A 214 3.59 -21.87 -4.12
C TYR A 214 2.99 -20.87 -3.12
N ILE A 215 1.66 -20.77 -3.05
CA ILE A 215 1.00 -19.84 -2.13
C ILE A 215 0.75 -20.43 -0.74
N SER A 216 0.79 -21.76 -0.59
CA SER A 216 0.56 -22.43 0.69
C SER A 216 1.49 -21.89 1.80
N PRO A 217 0.99 -21.61 3.02
CA PRO A 217 -0.34 -21.94 3.55
C PRO A 217 -1.43 -20.88 3.29
N MET A 218 -1.16 -19.88 2.46
CA MET A 218 -2.10 -18.78 2.24
C MET A 218 -3.35 -19.24 1.47
N PRO A 219 -4.54 -18.73 1.81
CA PRO A 219 -5.80 -19.19 1.23
C PRO A 219 -6.02 -18.75 -0.22
N ASN A 220 -5.30 -17.74 -0.71
CA ASN A 220 -5.41 -17.25 -2.08
C ASN A 220 -4.20 -16.41 -2.50
N THR A 221 -4.08 -16.20 -3.82
CA THR A 221 -2.98 -15.43 -4.44
C THR A 221 -2.93 -13.98 -3.95
N TYR A 222 -4.08 -13.38 -3.63
CA TYR A 222 -4.17 -12.00 -3.13
C TYR A 222 -3.50 -11.84 -1.76
N THR A 223 -3.90 -12.65 -0.77
CA THR A 223 -3.35 -12.59 0.59
C THR A 223 -1.85 -12.88 0.59
N TYR A 224 -1.41 -13.86 -0.20
CA TYR A 224 0.01 -14.15 -0.41
C TYR A 224 0.78 -12.96 -1.01
N ALA A 225 0.26 -12.37 -2.09
CA ALA A 225 0.91 -11.25 -2.75
C ALA A 225 0.94 -9.99 -1.86
N LYS A 226 -0.07 -9.76 -1.01
CA LYS A 226 -0.07 -8.70 0.00
C LYS A 226 0.99 -8.92 1.09
N GLN A 227 1.15 -10.15 1.56
CA GLN A 227 2.20 -10.50 2.52
C GLN A 227 3.60 -10.22 1.92
N LEU A 228 3.82 -10.65 0.66
CA LEU A 228 5.07 -10.32 -0.05
C LEU A 228 5.25 -8.82 -0.28
N GLY A 229 4.16 -8.08 -0.55
CA GLY A 229 4.19 -6.62 -0.67
C GLY A 229 4.65 -5.92 0.61
N GLU A 230 4.20 -6.38 1.78
CA GLU A 230 4.72 -5.88 3.06
C GLU A 230 6.22 -6.18 3.22
N GLN A 231 6.67 -7.37 2.81
CA GLN A 231 8.08 -7.75 2.85
C GLN A 231 8.94 -6.87 1.93
N VAL A 232 8.45 -6.52 0.73
CA VAL A 232 9.11 -5.56 -0.18
C VAL A 232 9.33 -4.22 0.54
N ILE A 233 8.29 -3.69 1.17
CA ILE A 233 8.36 -2.42 1.90
C ILE A 233 9.33 -2.53 3.09
N ASN A 234 9.29 -3.64 3.82
CA ASN A 234 10.22 -3.89 4.92
C ASN A 234 11.67 -3.89 4.43
N ASP A 235 12.00 -4.69 3.42
CA ASP A 235 13.38 -4.88 3.00
C ASP A 235 13.95 -3.63 2.30
N MET A 236 13.11 -2.94 1.53
CA MET A 236 13.56 -1.79 0.74
C MET A 236 13.53 -0.49 1.52
N CYS A 237 12.48 -0.23 2.31
CA CYS A 237 12.17 1.10 2.85
C CYS A 237 12.34 1.21 4.36
N ASN A 238 12.16 0.11 5.12
CA ASN A 238 12.31 0.15 6.57
C ASN A 238 13.70 0.68 6.95
N LYS A 239 13.73 1.53 7.98
CA LYS A 239 14.91 2.26 8.46
C LYS A 239 15.54 3.27 7.48
N LYS A 240 15.11 3.32 6.21
CA LYS A 240 15.67 4.24 5.19
C LYS A 240 14.80 5.48 4.95
N ILE A 241 13.48 5.30 4.93
CA ILE A 241 12.50 6.38 4.78
C ILE A 241 11.33 6.18 5.75
N PRO A 242 10.65 7.24 6.20
CA PRO A 242 9.44 7.09 7.00
C PRO A 242 8.39 6.30 6.23
N THR A 243 7.90 5.23 6.85
CA THR A 243 7.06 4.24 6.17
C THR A 243 5.94 3.81 7.10
N MET A 244 4.75 3.63 6.54
CA MET A 244 3.59 3.11 7.26
C MET A 244 2.94 1.99 6.45
N ILE A 245 2.61 0.88 7.11
CA ILE A 245 1.82 -0.21 6.54
C ILE A 245 0.46 -0.21 7.23
N VAL A 246 -0.59 0.02 6.45
CA VAL A 246 -1.98 0.04 6.91
C VAL A 246 -2.65 -1.25 6.47
N ARG A 247 -3.22 -2.02 7.40
CA ARG A 247 -3.92 -3.27 7.10
C ARG A 247 -5.44 -3.08 7.25
N PRO A 248 -6.15 -2.59 6.21
CA PRO A 248 -7.61 -2.50 6.24
C PRO A 248 -8.27 -3.88 6.25
N SER A 249 -9.41 -3.99 6.93
CA SER A 249 -10.32 -5.14 6.81
C SER A 249 -11.31 -4.94 5.64
N ILE A 250 -12.03 -5.99 5.25
CA ILE A 250 -13.18 -5.84 4.36
C ILE A 250 -14.39 -5.51 5.23
N GLY A 251 -15.02 -4.37 4.96
CA GLY A 251 -16.35 -4.09 5.47
C GLY A 251 -17.40 -4.65 4.55
N GLU A 252 -18.25 -5.54 5.06
CA GLU A 252 -19.58 -5.71 4.50
C GLU A 252 -20.31 -4.37 4.62
N TYR A 253 -20.48 -3.68 3.51
CA TYR A 253 -21.63 -2.78 3.40
C TYR A 253 -22.75 -3.62 2.81
N ILE A 254 -23.65 -4.05 3.71
CA ILE A 254 -24.99 -4.52 3.35
C ILE A 254 -25.58 -3.45 2.43
N SER A 255 -25.98 -3.90 1.26
CA SER A 255 -26.65 -3.16 0.18
C SER A 255 -27.79 -2.28 0.64
#